data_AF-A0A257QIJ4-F1
#
_entry.id   AF-A0A257QIJ4-F1
#
_cell.length_a   1.000
_cell.length_b   1.000
_cell.length_c   1.000
_cell.angle_alpha   90.00
_cell.angle_beta   90.00
_cell.angle_gamma   90.00
#
_symmetry.space_group_name_H-M   'P 1'
#
loop_
_entity.id
_entity.type
_entity.pdbx_description
1 polymer ?
#
loop_
_entity_poly.entity_id
_entity_poly.type
_entity_poly.pdbx_seq_one_letter_code
_entity_poly.pdbx_strand_id
1 'polypeptide(L)'
;MNNMLKYAVFVLSAVTPLSAIAAPIQATLYKNPDCDCCENYAQYLDKNGFDVKVIPSPNLDALTQEAGVPTALDGCHLTKIGGYVIEGHVPA
;
A
#
# COMPACT_ATOMS: atom_id res chain seq x y z
N MET A 1 -17.50 -63.16 -21.77
CA MET A 1 -18.29 -62.02 -22.31
C MET A 1 -19.14 -61.48 -21.18
N ASN A 2 -18.81 -60.31 -20.61
CA ASN A 2 -19.80 -59.37 -20.07
C ASN A 2 -19.15 -58.01 -19.82
N ASN A 3 -19.63 -57.03 -20.57
CA ASN A 3 -19.09 -55.69 -20.80
C ASN A 3 -19.58 -54.68 -19.75
N MET A 4 -19.16 -54.78 -18.49
CA MET A 4 -19.65 -53.85 -17.45
C MET A 4 -18.73 -52.66 -17.13
N LEU A 5 -17.61 -52.48 -17.85
CA LEU A 5 -16.56 -51.51 -17.48
C LEU A 5 -16.59 -50.16 -18.24
N LYS A 6 -17.65 -49.82 -18.98
CA LYS A 6 -17.55 -48.76 -20.00
C LYS A 6 -17.86 -47.32 -19.59
N TYR A 7 -18.28 -47.00 -18.36
CA TYR A 7 -18.65 -45.62 -18.02
C TYR A 7 -18.18 -45.16 -16.64
N ALA A 8 -16.87 -45.06 -16.45
CA ALA A 8 -16.33 -44.18 -15.42
C ALA A 8 -16.29 -42.74 -16.00
N VAL A 9 -17.39 -42.01 -15.87
CA VAL A 9 -17.41 -40.57 -16.18
C VAL A 9 -16.63 -39.87 -15.06
N PHE A 10 -15.35 -39.58 -15.33
CA PHE A 10 -14.51 -38.77 -14.47
C PHE A 10 -14.96 -37.31 -14.63
N VAL A 11 -15.82 -36.84 -13.72
CA VAL A 11 -16.16 -35.41 -13.64
C VAL A 11 -14.94 -34.70 -13.05
N LEU A 12 -14.11 -34.13 -13.93
CA LEU A 12 -12.99 -33.30 -13.55
C LEU A 12 -13.52 -31.93 -13.12
N SER A 13 -13.88 -31.80 -11.83
CA SER A 13 -14.23 -30.51 -11.23
C SER A 13 -13.00 -29.61 -11.27
N ALA A 14 -12.96 -28.67 -12.22
CA ALA A 14 -11.94 -27.63 -12.26
C ALA A 14 -12.15 -26.69 -11.06
N VAL A 15 -11.33 -26.86 -10.02
CA VAL A 15 -11.26 -25.92 -8.89
C VAL A 15 -10.51 -24.70 -9.38
N THR A 16 -11.23 -23.70 -9.90
CA THR A 16 -10.61 -22.41 -10.21
C THR A 16 -10.28 -21.70 -8.90
N PRO A 17 -9.02 -21.35 -8.63
CA PRO A 17 -8.68 -20.60 -7.43
C PRO A 17 -9.39 -19.25 -7.49
N LEU A 18 -10.16 -18.94 -6.44
CA LEU A 18 -10.71 -17.61 -6.27
C LEU A 18 -9.54 -16.69 -5.91
N SER A 19 -9.17 -15.80 -6.84
CA SER A 19 -8.18 -14.77 -6.55
C SER A 19 -8.70 -13.88 -5.43
N ALA A 20 -8.03 -13.91 -4.27
CA ALA A 20 -8.32 -12.97 -3.20
C ALA A 20 -7.85 -11.58 -3.63
N ILE A 21 -8.78 -10.62 -3.70
CA ILE A 21 -8.42 -9.20 -3.80
C ILE A 21 -8.07 -8.74 -2.39
N ALA A 22 -6.79 -8.41 -2.16
CA ALA A 22 -6.36 -7.77 -0.93
C ALA A 22 -6.95 -6.36 -0.87
N ALA A 23 -7.44 -5.96 0.31
CA ALA A 23 -7.80 -4.56 0.55
C ALA A 23 -6.55 -3.67 0.44
N PRO A 24 -6.70 -2.41 -0.02
CA PRO A 24 -5.58 -1.48 -0.10
C PRO A 24 -4.98 -1.21 1.29
N ILE A 25 -3.67 -0.91 1.32
CA ILE A 25 -2.96 -0.58 2.56
C ILE A 25 -3.19 0.89 2.87
N GLN A 26 -3.84 1.21 3.99
CA GLN A 26 -4.05 2.61 4.37
C GLN A 26 -2.73 3.32 4.67
N ALA A 27 -2.53 4.46 4.03
CA ALA A 27 -1.38 5.34 4.24
C ALA A 27 -1.86 6.77 4.49
N THR A 28 -1.19 7.51 5.37
CA THR A 28 -1.40 8.97 5.52
C THR A 28 -0.09 9.68 5.30
N LEU A 29 -0.01 10.49 4.25
CA LEU A 29 1.17 11.27 3.89
C LEU A 29 0.97 12.72 4.34
N TYR A 30 1.82 13.18 5.26
CA TYR A 30 1.89 14.58 5.66
C TYR A 30 3.00 15.25 4.86
N LYS A 31 2.72 16.38 4.21
CA LYS A 31 3.69 17.08 3.35
C LYS A 31 3.75 18.57 3.64
N ASN A 32 4.88 19.17 3.28
CA ASN A 32 4.94 20.61 3.08
C ASN A 32 3.93 21.02 1.99
N PRO A 33 3.09 22.05 2.19
CA PRO A 33 2.02 22.39 1.26
C PRO A 33 2.49 22.57 -0.20
N ASP A 34 3.68 23.15 -0.37
CA ASP A 34 4.21 23.55 -1.67
C ASP A 34 5.18 22.53 -2.31
N CYS A 35 5.34 21.29 -1.78
CA CYS A 35 6.15 20.26 -2.50
C CYS A 35 5.30 19.40 -3.43
N ASP A 36 5.38 19.69 -4.73
CA ASP A 36 4.80 18.87 -5.79
C ASP A 36 5.45 17.48 -5.87
N CYS A 37 6.71 17.38 -5.46
CA CYS A 37 7.44 16.12 -5.35
C CYS A 37 6.69 15.06 -4.51
N CYS A 38 6.12 15.50 -3.39
CA CYS A 38 5.40 14.66 -2.44
C CYS A 38 4.03 14.24 -2.99
N GLU A 39 3.44 15.06 -3.87
CA GLU A 39 2.19 14.72 -4.55
C GLU A 39 2.41 13.55 -5.52
N ASN A 40 3.49 13.63 -6.30
CA ASN A 40 3.87 12.56 -7.22
C ASN A 40 4.20 11.26 -6.47
N TYR A 41 4.83 11.35 -5.31
CA TYR A 41 5.09 10.18 -4.48
C TYR A 41 3.82 9.58 -3.88
N ALA A 42 2.86 10.40 -3.43
CA ALA A 42 1.54 9.92 -3.02
C ALA A 42 0.84 9.16 -4.16
N GLN A 43 0.88 9.69 -5.38
CA GLN A 43 0.34 9.02 -6.57
C GLN A 43 1.10 7.73 -6.92
N TYR A 44 2.41 7.67 -6.68
CA TYR A 44 3.18 6.45 -6.83
C TYR A 44 2.72 5.38 -5.84
N LEU A 45 2.55 5.72 -4.56
CA LEU A 45 2.05 4.79 -3.55
C LEU A 45 0.62 4.31 -3.88
N ASP A 46 -0.28 5.23 -4.29
CA ASP A 46 -1.64 4.88 -4.71
C ASP A 46 -1.66 3.83 -5.82
N LYS A 47 -0.83 4.02 -6.85
CA LYS A 47 -0.66 3.06 -7.96
C LYS A 47 -0.07 1.72 -7.55
N ASN A 48 0.57 1.62 -6.39
CA ASN A 48 1.22 0.42 -5.87
C ASN A 48 0.44 -0.24 -4.72
N GLY A 49 -0.86 0.03 -4.61
CA GLY A 49 -1.77 -0.72 -3.72
C GLY A 49 -1.96 -0.11 -2.33
N PHE A 50 -1.58 1.15 -2.15
CA PHE A 50 -1.89 1.92 -0.94
C PHE A 50 -3.14 2.78 -1.18
N ASP A 51 -3.95 3.01 -0.14
CA ASP A 51 -4.98 4.05 -0.12
C ASP A 51 -4.40 5.25 0.63
N VAL A 52 -3.95 6.26 -0.12
CA VAL A 52 -3.12 7.35 0.40
C VAL A 52 -3.96 8.60 0.68
N LYS A 53 -4.06 8.95 1.96
CA LYS A 53 -4.59 10.25 2.38
C LYS A 53 -3.47 11.29 2.46
N VAL A 54 -3.53 12.32 1.63
CA VAL A 54 -2.56 13.43 1.65
C VAL A 54 -3.04 14.57 2.55
N ILE A 55 -2.16 15.05 3.45
CA ILE A 55 -2.43 16.14 4.38
C ILE A 55 -1.32 17.22 4.28
N PRO A 56 -1.57 18.33 3.56
CA PRO A 56 -0.71 19.51 3.61
C PRO A 56 -0.61 20.05 5.05
N SER A 57 0.62 20.22 5.53
CA SER A 57 0.89 20.52 6.94
C SER A 57 1.90 21.67 7.06
N PRO A 58 1.46 22.88 7.46
CA PRO A 58 2.36 24.03 7.65
C PRO A 58 3.42 23.83 8.75
N ASN A 59 3.19 22.91 9.68
CA ASN A 59 4.08 22.60 10.80
C ASN A 59 4.62 21.16 10.68
N LEU A 60 5.10 20.77 9.49
CA LEU A 60 5.56 19.41 9.23
C LEU A 60 6.71 19.00 10.15
N ASP A 61 7.68 19.88 10.39
CA ASP A 61 8.86 19.58 11.21
C ASP A 61 8.47 19.11 12.63
N ALA A 62 7.48 19.77 13.25
CA ALA A 62 6.97 19.39 14.55
C ALA A 62 6.29 18.02 14.52
N LEU A 63 5.45 17.77 13.51
CA LEU A 63 4.80 16.46 13.32
C LEU A 63 5.82 15.33 13.09
N THR A 64 6.92 15.64 12.40
CA THR A 64 8.00 14.70 12.07
C THR A 64 8.77 14.30 13.33
N GLN A 65 9.13 15.29 14.15
CA GLN A 65 9.78 15.05 15.45
C GLN A 65 8.86 14.32 16.44
N GLU A 66 7.58 14.70 16.53
CA GLU A 66 6.57 13.99 17.34
C GLU A 66 6.37 12.54 16.90
N ALA A 67 6.59 12.25 15.61
CA ALA A 67 6.56 10.90 15.05
C ALA A 67 7.84 10.10 15.34
N GLY A 68 8.84 10.69 16.01
CA GLY A 68 10.09 10.03 16.41
C GLY A 68 11.18 10.03 15.34
N VAL A 69 11.01 10.81 14.27
CA VAL A 69 12.05 10.98 13.25
C VAL A 69 13.14 11.93 13.79
N PRO A 70 14.42 11.53 13.79
CA PRO A 70 15.51 12.42 14.18
C PRO A 70 15.61 13.60 13.22
N THR A 71 15.85 14.81 13.74
CA THR A 71 15.96 16.04 12.94
C THR A 71 16.94 15.95 11.76
N ALA A 72 17.99 15.12 11.88
CA ALA A 72 18.95 14.91 10.79
C ALA A 72 18.37 14.16 9.56
N LEU A 73 17.19 13.57 9.70
CA LEU A 73 16.48 12.82 8.66
C LEU A 73 15.23 13.54 8.15
N ASP A 74 14.87 14.70 8.71
CA ASP A 74 13.68 15.46 8.32
C ASP A 74 13.71 15.77 6.81
N GLY A 75 12.60 15.47 6.13
CA GLY A 75 12.40 15.71 4.72
C GLY A 75 11.19 16.59 4.44
N CYS A 76 10.70 16.53 3.20
CA CYS A 76 9.53 17.32 2.77
C CYS A 76 8.18 16.62 3.07
N HIS A 77 8.21 15.37 3.54
CA HIS A 77 7.03 14.59 3.91
C HIS A 77 7.41 13.36 4.75
N LEU A 78 6.43 12.91 5.53
CA LEU A 78 6.42 11.60 6.19
C LEU A 78 5.14 10.86 5.84
N THR A 79 5.21 9.53 5.81
CA THR A 79 4.05 8.66 5.59
C THR A 79 3.83 7.76 6.81
N LYS A 80 2.62 7.76 7.36
CA LYS A 80 2.19 6.83 8.41
C LYS A 80 1.47 5.64 7.77
N ILE A 81 1.94 4.43 8.04
CA ILE A 81 1.36 3.18 7.54
C ILE A 81 1.27 2.21 8.72
N GLY A 82 0.06 1.88 9.17
CA GLY A 82 -0.14 1.12 10.39
C GLY A 82 0.55 1.80 11.59
N GLY A 83 1.47 1.09 12.24
CA GLY A 83 2.28 1.62 13.36
C GLY A 83 3.63 2.22 12.94
N TYR A 84 3.92 2.30 11.64
CA TYR A 84 5.22 2.75 11.13
C TYR A 84 5.18 4.18 10.60
N VAL A 85 6.32 4.84 10.69
CA VAL A 85 6.61 6.14 10.08
C VAL A 85 7.68 5.93 9.02
N ILE A 86 7.42 6.41 7.82
CA ILE A 86 8.28 6.29 6.65
C ILE A 86 8.65 7.70 6.20
N GLU A 87 9.92 8.04 6.29
CA GLU A 87 10.44 9.34 5.91
C GLU A 87 11.04 9.28 4.49
N GLY A 88 10.68 10.24 3.63
CA GLY A 88 11.19 10.31 2.26
C GLY A 88 10.56 9.33 1.26
N HIS A 89 11.09 9.32 0.04
CA HIS A 89 10.59 8.51 -1.08
C HIS A 89 11.08 7.06 -1.04
N VAL A 90 10.58 6.27 -0.07
CA VAL A 90 10.89 4.84 0.03
C VAL A 90 10.05 4.04 -0.99
N PRO A 91 10.65 3.20 -1.85
CA PRO A 91 9.89 2.41 -2.82
C PRO A 91 8.88 1.44 -2.17
N ALA A 92 7.74 1.24 -2.84
CA ALA A 92 6.67 0.31 -2.49
C ALA A 92 7.05 -1.15 -2.78
#